data_AF-A0A2V5MIG4-F1
#
_entry.id   AF-A0A2V5MIG4-F1
#
_cell.length_a   1.000
_cell.length_b   1.000
_cell.length_c   1.000
_cell.angle_alpha   90.00
_cell.angle_beta   90.00
_cell.angle_gamma   90.00
#
_symmetry.space_group_name_H-M   'P 1'
#
loop_
_entity.id
_entity.type
_entity.pdbx_description
1 polymer ?
#
loop_
_entity_poly.entity_id
_entity_poly.type
_entity_poly.pdbx_seq_one_letter_code
_entity_poly.pdbx_strand_id
1 'polypeptide(L)'
;MRHTSWAITDVTAAQTVERQFARIPALYIADGHHRCAAAARVYQRRKGAANSAWFLAVIFPHNQMEILPYNRVLKDLNGLAPEKLLDKLDGVFVFRENNSPLPDRKHELGRYLGGQWRALTFRPHFTGATDSRETLDVTLLQKYVLAP
;
A
#
# COMPACT_ATOMS: atom_id res chain seq x y z
N MET A 1 -0.52 1.54 -27.34
CA MET A 1 -1.47 2.19 -26.39
C MET A 1 -1.63 3.64 -26.82
N ARG A 2 -2.86 4.13 -27.01
CA ARG A 2 -3.13 5.54 -27.36
C ARG A 2 -3.74 6.21 -26.14
N HIS A 3 -3.10 7.25 -25.62
CA HIS A 3 -3.66 8.09 -24.56
C HIS A 3 -4.33 9.30 -25.19
N THR A 4 -5.55 9.59 -24.75
CA THR A 4 -6.32 10.75 -25.16
C THR A 4 -6.69 11.55 -23.91
N SER A 5 -6.56 12.86 -24.00
CA SER A 5 -6.99 13.78 -22.96
C SER A 5 -7.81 14.90 -23.61
N TRP A 6 -8.74 15.47 -22.86
CA TRP A 6 -9.62 16.54 -23.32
C TRP A 6 -9.54 17.67 -22.31
N ALA A 7 -9.28 18.88 -22.80
CA ALA A 7 -9.35 20.08 -21.98
C ALA A 7 -10.82 20.44 -21.77
N ILE A 8 -11.17 20.83 -20.54
CA ILE A 8 -12.46 21.45 -20.26
C ILE A 8 -12.36 22.92 -20.68
N THR A 9 -12.97 23.28 -21.82
CA THR A 9 -12.96 24.65 -22.36
C THR A 9 -14.18 25.46 -21.95
N ASP A 10 -15.28 24.79 -21.56
CA ASP A 10 -16.48 25.44 -21.03
C ASP A 10 -16.27 25.90 -19.58
N VAL A 11 -16.42 27.21 -19.35
CA VAL A 11 -16.18 27.84 -18.05
C VAL A 11 -17.17 27.34 -17.00
N THR A 12 -18.44 27.11 -17.38
CA THR A 12 -19.48 26.65 -16.47
C THR A 12 -19.20 25.23 -15.96
N ALA A 13 -18.73 24.35 -16.84
CA ALA A 13 -18.29 23.01 -16.52
C ALA A 13 -17.07 23.02 -15.60
N ALA A 14 -16.06 23.84 -15.90
CA ALA A 14 -14.87 23.97 -15.06
C ALA A 14 -15.22 24.41 -13.63
N GLN A 15 -16.02 25.46 -13.47
CA GLN A 15 -16.50 25.93 -12.17
C GLN A 15 -17.32 24.88 -11.41
N THR A 16 -18.08 24.06 -12.14
CA THR A 16 -18.85 22.97 -11.51
C THR A 16 -17.91 21.92 -10.92
N VAL A 17 -16.87 21.52 -11.64
CA VAL A 17 -15.85 20.59 -11.15
C VAL A 17 -15.14 21.18 -9.93
N GLU A 18 -14.69 22.43 -9.99
CA GLU A 18 -14.03 23.11 -8.86
C GLU A 18 -14.91 23.12 -7.60
N ARG A 19 -16.20 23.49 -7.73
CA ARG A 19 -17.14 23.49 -6.59
C ARG A 19 -17.33 22.10 -5.98
N GLN A 20 -17.37 21.04 -6.78
CA GLN A 20 -17.50 19.68 -6.23
C GLN A 20 -16.23 19.25 -5.50
N PHE A 21 -15.05 19.54 -6.06
CA PHE A 21 -13.77 19.21 -5.42
C PHE A 21 -13.49 20.04 -4.17
N ALA A 22 -13.96 21.29 -4.10
CA ALA A 22 -13.86 22.12 -2.90
C ALA A 22 -14.57 21.52 -1.68
N ARG A 23 -15.52 20.60 -1.88
CA ARG A 23 -16.24 19.87 -0.81
C ARG A 23 -15.47 18.65 -0.31
N ILE A 24 -14.34 18.30 -0.94
CA ILE A 24 -13.51 17.14 -0.60
C ILE A 24 -12.29 17.66 0.18
N PRO A 25 -12.25 17.49 1.51
CA PRO A 25 -11.20 18.10 2.34
C PRO A 25 -9.81 17.50 2.10
N ALA A 26 -9.74 16.26 1.62
CA ALA A 26 -8.49 15.56 1.35
C ALA A 26 -8.67 14.50 0.25
N LEU A 27 -7.58 14.27 -0.50
CA LEU A 27 -7.47 13.16 -1.44
C LEU A 27 -6.49 12.12 -0.90
N TYR A 28 -6.79 10.84 -1.15
CA TYR A 28 -5.90 9.73 -0.81
C TYR A 28 -4.86 9.54 -1.93
N ILE A 29 -3.58 9.42 -1.55
CA ILE A 29 -2.50 9.13 -2.51
C ILE A 29 -2.49 7.62 -2.75
N ALA A 30 -3.17 7.16 -3.80
CA ALA A 30 -3.17 5.75 -4.17
C ALA A 30 -1.81 5.29 -4.73
N ASP A 31 -1.18 6.14 -5.55
CA ASP A 31 0.16 5.94 -6.09
C ASP A 31 0.89 7.28 -6.22
N GLY A 32 2.21 7.26 -6.17
CA GLY A 32 3.05 8.44 -6.37
C GLY A 32 3.44 9.21 -5.11
N HIS A 33 3.46 8.57 -3.94
CA HIS A 33 3.91 9.18 -2.67
C HIS A 33 5.23 9.95 -2.80
N HIS A 34 6.24 9.37 -3.46
CA HIS A 34 7.52 10.05 -3.70
C HIS A 34 7.37 11.27 -4.63
N ARG A 35 6.52 11.18 -5.66
CA ARG A 35 6.24 12.30 -6.59
C ARG A 35 5.53 13.44 -5.87
N CYS A 36 4.51 13.15 -5.07
CA CYS A 36 3.83 14.13 -4.23
C CYS A 36 4.79 14.78 -3.23
N ALA A 37 5.63 13.99 -2.56
CA ALA A 37 6.64 14.51 -1.62
C ALA A 37 7.71 15.37 -2.31
N ALA A 38 8.09 15.05 -3.54
CA ALA A 38 9.00 15.86 -4.34
C ALA A 38 8.35 17.18 -4.76
N ALA A 39 7.09 17.15 -5.25
CA ALA A 39 6.33 18.35 -5.58
C ALA A 39 6.18 19.29 -4.38
N ALA A 40 5.85 18.74 -3.21
CA ALA A 40 5.80 19.50 -1.96
C ALA A 40 7.14 20.16 -1.61
N ARG A 41 8.27 19.46 -1.77
CA ARG A 41 9.61 20.03 -1.58
C ARG A 41 9.93 21.15 -2.58
N VAL A 42 9.49 21.03 -3.83
CA VAL A 42 9.65 22.08 -4.85
C VAL A 42 8.84 23.31 -4.47
N TYR A 43 7.58 23.15 -4.06
CA TYR A 43 6.78 24.25 -3.54
C TYR A 43 7.43 24.92 -2.34
N GLN A 44 7.96 24.15 -1.37
CA GLN A 44 8.60 24.75 -0.20
C GLN A 44 9.82 25.62 -0.55
N ARG A 45 10.57 25.26 -1.59
CA ARG A 45 11.73 26.03 -2.07
C ARG A 45 11.35 27.25 -2.90
N ARG A 46 10.33 27.12 -3.75
CA ARG A 46 9.98 28.14 -4.76
C ARG A 46 8.76 28.99 -4.38
N LYS A 47 8.02 28.60 -3.35
CA LYS A 47 6.83 29.28 -2.83
C LYS A 47 5.80 29.65 -3.91
N GLY A 48 5.60 28.75 -4.89
CA GLY A 48 4.67 28.96 -5.99
C GLY A 48 5.29 29.61 -7.24
N ALA A 49 6.52 30.14 -7.17
CA ALA A 49 7.22 30.66 -8.35
C ALA A 49 7.41 29.59 -9.43
N ALA A 50 7.39 30.02 -10.70
CA ALA A 50 7.50 29.16 -11.87
C ALA A 50 6.53 27.96 -11.82
N ASN A 51 5.25 28.22 -11.51
CA ASN A 51 4.16 27.24 -11.45
C ASN A 51 4.35 26.11 -10.43
N SER A 52 5.20 26.30 -9.41
CA SER A 52 5.46 25.29 -8.37
C SER A 52 4.32 25.08 -7.36
N ALA A 53 3.22 25.84 -7.48
CA ALA A 53 2.01 25.65 -6.67
C ALA A 53 1.17 24.44 -7.10
N TRP A 54 1.45 23.87 -8.28
CA TRP A 54 0.65 22.82 -8.88
C TRP A 54 1.52 21.66 -9.34
N PHE A 55 0.96 20.46 -9.34
CA PHE A 55 1.53 19.28 -9.99
C PHE A 55 0.41 18.48 -10.63
N LEU A 56 0.74 17.68 -11.64
CA LEU A 56 -0.24 16.87 -12.34
C LEU A 56 -0.71 15.71 -11.45
N ALA A 57 -2.03 15.55 -11.33
CA ALA A 57 -2.66 14.43 -10.64
C ALA A 57 -3.74 13.81 -11.52
N VAL A 58 -4.02 12.52 -11.30
CA VAL A 58 -5.16 11.81 -11.86
C VAL A 58 -5.99 11.32 -10.68
N ILE A 59 -7.29 11.56 -10.72
CA ILE A 59 -8.20 11.27 -9.61
C ILE A 59 -9.19 10.20 -10.07
N PHE A 60 -9.31 9.15 -9.25
CA PHE A 60 -10.25 8.06 -9.47
C PHE A 60 -11.31 8.07 -8.37
N PRO A 61 -12.59 7.81 -8.69
CA PRO A 61 -13.60 7.65 -7.67
C PRO A 61 -13.33 6.35 -6.89
N HIS A 62 -13.39 6.42 -5.56
CA HIS A 62 -13.02 5.31 -4.68
C HIS A 62 -13.82 4.03 -4.94
N ASN A 63 -15.07 4.16 -5.38
CA ASN A 63 -15.97 3.04 -5.69
C ASN A 63 -15.72 2.39 -7.07
N GLN A 64 -14.76 2.90 -7.84
CA GLN A 64 -14.26 2.26 -9.08
C GLN A 64 -12.79 1.85 -8.96
N MET A 65 -12.26 1.83 -7.73
CA MET A 65 -10.90 1.39 -7.45
C MET A 65 -10.92 -0.02 -6.90
N GLU A 66 -10.19 -0.92 -7.54
CA GLU A 66 -9.91 -2.25 -7.04
C GLU A 66 -8.49 -2.29 -6.47
N ILE A 67 -8.36 -2.71 -5.21
CA ILE A 67 -7.07 -2.89 -4.54
C ILE A 67 -6.75 -4.37 -4.57
N LEU A 68 -5.80 -4.76 -5.41
CA LEU A 68 -5.33 -6.13 -5.52
C LEU A 68 -4.24 -6.44 -4.48
N PRO A 69 -4.14 -7.70 -4.02
CA PRO A 69 -3.08 -8.10 -3.09
C PRO A 69 -1.70 -8.00 -3.74
N TYR A 70 -0.72 -7.58 -2.95
CA TYR A 70 0.68 -7.57 -3.36
C TYR A 70 1.42 -8.79 -2.80
N ASN A 71 1.56 -9.83 -3.62
CA ASN A 71 2.23 -11.07 -3.23
C ASN A 71 3.74 -10.96 -3.40
N ARG A 72 4.50 -11.47 -2.42
CA ARG A 72 5.97 -11.53 -2.48
C ARG A 72 6.42 -12.95 -2.80
N VAL A 73 7.28 -13.08 -3.81
CA VAL A 73 7.94 -14.35 -4.15
C VAL A 73 9.38 -14.29 -3.68
N LEU A 74 9.77 -15.24 -2.84
CA LEU A 74 11.15 -15.38 -2.37
C LEU A 74 11.90 -16.35 -3.30
N LYS A 75 13.12 -15.98 -3.68
CA LYS A 75 13.96 -16.79 -4.59
C LYS A 75 14.40 -18.10 -3.95
N ASP A 76 14.73 -18.06 -2.67
CA ASP A 76 15.18 -19.17 -1.87
C ASP A 76 14.80 -18.93 -0.40
N LEU A 77 15.13 -19.88 0.48
CA LEU A 77 14.87 -19.80 1.91
C LEU A 77 16.12 -19.33 2.69
N ASN A 78 17.03 -18.61 2.03
CA ASN A 78 18.31 -18.16 2.56
C ASN A 78 19.16 -19.32 3.13
N GLY A 79 19.22 -20.42 2.39
CA GLY A 79 19.93 -21.65 2.79
C GLY A 79 19.25 -22.48 3.89
N LEU A 80 18.07 -22.09 4.37
CA LEU A 80 17.32 -22.86 5.36
C LEU A 80 16.57 -24.03 4.73
N ALA A 81 16.47 -25.13 5.48
CA ALA A 81 15.47 -26.16 5.23
C ALA A 81 14.05 -25.61 5.52
N PRO A 82 13.01 -26.07 4.80
CA PRO A 82 11.63 -25.62 5.01
C PRO A 82 11.16 -25.68 6.47
N GLU A 83 11.51 -26.75 7.19
CA GLU A 83 11.13 -26.97 8.58
C GLU A 83 11.74 -25.89 9.49
N LYS A 84 13.01 -25.52 9.23
CA LYS A 84 13.70 -24.47 9.98
C LYS A 84 13.13 -23.08 9.72
N LEU A 85 12.61 -22.84 8.52
CA LEU A 85 11.86 -21.61 8.24
C LEU A 85 10.55 -21.61 9.02
N LEU A 86 9.81 -22.72 9.04
CA LEU A 86 8.55 -22.83 9.77
C LEU A 86 8.76 -22.64 11.28
N ASP A 87 9.82 -23.20 11.87
CA ASP A 87 10.19 -22.98 13.27
C ASP A 87 10.39 -21.49 13.58
N LYS A 88 11.11 -20.76 12.70
CA LYS A 88 11.31 -19.31 12.85
C LYS A 88 10.00 -18.53 12.72
N LEU A 89 9.17 -18.90 11.76
CA LEU A 89 7.87 -18.27 11.56
C LEU A 89 6.92 -18.52 12.74
N ASP A 90 7.01 -19.66 13.42
CA ASP A 90 6.21 -19.93 14.63
C ASP A 90 6.47 -18.92 15.74
N GLY A 91 7.70 -18.39 15.85
CA GLY A 91 8.02 -17.31 16.79
C GLY A 91 7.26 -16.00 16.50
N VAL A 92 6.85 -15.77 15.25
CA VAL A 92 6.20 -14.53 14.80
C VAL A 92 4.70 -14.69 14.61
N PHE A 93 4.27 -15.87 14.16
CA PHE A 93 2.92 -16.14 13.72
C PHE A 93 2.27 -17.28 14.50
N VAL A 94 0.94 -17.26 14.52
CA VAL A 94 0.12 -18.44 14.80
C VAL A 94 -0.32 -19.03 13.46
N PHE A 95 0.00 -20.30 13.23
CA PHE A 95 -0.47 -21.04 12.06
C PHE A 95 -1.94 -21.42 12.23
N ARG A 96 -2.75 -21.16 11.19
CA ARG A 96 -4.11 -21.71 11.13
C ARG A 96 -4.17 -22.86 10.14
N GLU A 97 -5.08 -23.79 10.40
CA GLU A 97 -5.35 -24.90 9.47
C GLU A 97 -6.05 -24.45 8.18
N ASN A 98 -6.52 -23.20 8.12
CA ASN A 98 -7.08 -22.61 6.91
C ASN A 98 -6.03 -22.58 5.79
N ASN A 99 -6.33 -23.25 4.68
CA ASN A 99 -5.51 -23.29 3.47
C ASN A 99 -5.89 -22.19 2.47
N SER A 100 -6.59 -21.15 2.90
CA SER A 100 -6.89 -19.97 2.08
C SER A 100 -5.61 -19.15 1.81
N PRO A 101 -5.37 -18.72 0.56
CA PRO A 101 -4.33 -17.74 0.25
C PRO A 101 -4.70 -16.32 0.68
N LEU A 102 -5.99 -16.05 0.90
CA LEU A 102 -6.51 -14.72 1.20
C LEU A 102 -6.65 -14.52 2.71
N PRO A 103 -6.10 -13.43 3.27
CA PRO A 103 -6.33 -13.06 4.66
C PRO A 103 -7.74 -12.48 4.84
N ASP A 104 -8.40 -12.79 5.95
CA ASP A 104 -9.76 -12.34 6.23
C ASP A 104 -9.80 -11.09 7.13
N ARG A 105 -8.70 -10.77 7.79
CA ARG A 105 -8.57 -9.61 8.69
C ARG A 105 -7.17 -9.02 8.68
N LYS A 106 -7.05 -7.80 9.22
CA LYS A 106 -5.76 -7.17 9.50
C LYS A 106 -4.87 -8.11 10.32
N HIS A 107 -3.57 -8.07 10.06
CA HIS A 107 -2.57 -8.90 10.72
C HIS A 107 -2.61 -10.38 10.36
N GLU A 108 -3.25 -10.71 9.23
CA GLU A 108 -3.18 -12.02 8.62
C GLU A 108 -2.51 -11.96 7.25
N LEU A 109 -1.87 -13.07 6.88
CA LEU A 109 -1.26 -13.26 5.58
C LEU A 109 -1.32 -14.71 5.15
N GLY A 110 -1.41 -14.93 3.84
CA GLY A 110 -1.27 -16.25 3.23
C GLY A 110 0.19 -16.57 2.96
N ARG A 111 0.61 -17.78 3.29
CA ARG A 111 1.92 -18.34 2.90
C ARG A 111 1.72 -19.54 2.00
N TYR A 112 2.46 -19.58 0.89
CA TYR A 112 2.62 -20.77 0.07
C TYR A 112 4.03 -21.33 0.21
N LEU A 113 4.16 -22.59 0.62
CA LEU A 113 5.44 -23.33 0.55
C LEU A 113 5.14 -24.84 0.57
N GLY A 114 5.88 -25.60 -0.24
CA GLY A 114 5.70 -27.05 -0.36
C GLY A 114 4.37 -27.46 -1.00
N GLY A 115 3.82 -26.66 -1.92
CA GLY A 115 2.54 -26.97 -2.57
C GLY A 115 1.30 -26.61 -1.74
N GLN A 116 1.47 -26.03 -0.55
CA GLN A 116 0.39 -25.78 0.38
C GLN A 116 0.30 -24.32 0.78
N TRP A 117 -0.92 -23.80 0.73
CA TRP A 117 -1.30 -22.53 1.35
C TRP A 117 -1.58 -22.72 2.83
N ARG A 118 -1.15 -21.77 3.67
CA ARG A 118 -1.51 -21.68 5.08
C ARG A 118 -1.72 -20.22 5.47
N ALA A 119 -2.79 -19.96 6.21
CA ALA A 119 -3.00 -18.66 6.83
C ALA A 119 -2.11 -18.51 8.08
N LEU A 120 -1.50 -17.34 8.20
CA LEU A 120 -0.64 -16.94 9.31
C LEU A 120 -1.25 -15.69 9.95
N THR A 121 -1.38 -15.67 11.27
CA THR A 121 -1.79 -14.49 12.04
C THR A 121 -0.61 -14.00 12.87
N PHE A 122 -0.25 -12.71 12.81
CA PHE A 122 0.80 -12.17 13.70
C PHE A 122 0.42 -12.37 15.17
N ARG A 123 1.40 -12.73 16.00
CA ARG A 123 1.17 -12.81 17.45
C ARG A 123 0.89 -11.40 18.03
N PRO A 124 0.00 -11.27 19.04
CA PRO A 124 -0.48 -9.95 19.50
C PRO A 124 0.61 -8.96 19.94
N HIS A 125 1.73 -9.44 20.46
CA HIS A 125 2.84 -8.58 20.91
C HIS A 125 3.58 -7.88 19.75
N PHE A 126 3.41 -8.33 18.50
CA PHE A 126 3.92 -7.63 17.31
C PHE A 126 2.98 -6.51 16.83
N THR A 127 1.70 -6.58 17.17
CA THR A 127 0.64 -5.71 16.62
C THR A 127 0.21 -4.62 17.61
N GLY A 128 0.82 -4.55 18.79
CA GLY A 128 0.41 -3.67 19.89
C GLY A 128 0.93 -2.23 19.84
N ALA A 129 1.68 -1.84 18.79
CA ALA A 129 2.22 -0.48 18.70
C ALA A 129 1.12 0.56 18.40
N THR A 130 1.27 1.76 18.97
CA THR A 130 0.31 2.87 18.77
C THR A 130 0.49 3.59 17.43
N ASP A 131 1.67 3.51 16.82
CA ASP A 131 1.90 4.08 15.48
C ASP A 131 1.28 3.16 14.41
N SER A 132 0.36 3.72 13.63
CA SER A 132 -0.34 3.00 12.55
C SER A 132 0.60 2.55 11.44
N ARG A 133 1.73 3.23 11.21
CA ARG A 133 2.73 2.85 10.19
C ARG A 133 3.56 1.65 10.61
N GLU A 134 3.90 1.58 11.89
CA GLU A 134 4.68 0.48 12.48
C GLU A 134 3.87 -0.81 12.57
N THR A 135 2.53 -0.71 12.61
CA THR A 135 1.62 -1.86 12.65
C THR A 135 1.07 -2.27 11.28
N LEU A 136 1.52 -1.68 10.17
CA LEU A 136 1.13 -2.16 8.85
C LEU A 136 1.68 -3.57 8.63
N ASP A 137 0.86 -4.47 8.10
CA ASP A 137 1.26 -5.88 7.88
C ASP A 137 2.50 -5.99 6.98
N VAL A 138 2.63 -5.09 6.01
CA VAL A 138 3.82 -5.00 5.15
C VAL A 138 5.07 -4.56 5.92
N THR A 139 4.94 -3.66 6.89
CA THR A 139 6.05 -3.20 7.74
C THR A 139 6.48 -4.30 8.69
N LEU A 140 5.51 -4.97 9.33
CA LEU A 140 5.76 -6.10 10.23
C LEU A 140 6.42 -7.26 9.48
N LEU A 141 5.89 -7.64 8.31
CA LEU A 141 6.48 -8.69 7.47
C LEU A 141 7.90 -8.33 7.04
N GLN A 142 8.13 -7.08 6.63
CA GLN A 142 9.47 -6.62 6.27
C GLN A 142 10.43 -6.71 7.47
N LYS A 143 10.02 -6.22 8.64
CA LYS A 143 10.88 -6.10 9.83
C LYS A 143 11.22 -7.46 10.45
N TYR A 144 10.24 -8.35 10.57
CA TYR A 144 10.39 -9.60 11.34
C TYR A 144 10.68 -10.83 10.48
N VAL A 145 10.55 -10.74 9.15
CA VAL A 145 10.71 -11.89 8.25
C VAL A 145 11.65 -11.62 7.07
N LEU A 146 11.53 -10.46 6.40
CA LEU A 146 12.20 -10.24 5.11
C LEU A 146 13.43 -9.34 5.15
N ALA A 147 13.66 -8.63 6.27
CA ALA A 147 14.88 -7.87 6.45
C ALA A 147 16.09 -8.83 6.56
N PRO A 148 17.28 -8.43 6.07
CA PRO A 148 18.52 -9.18 6.25
C PRO A 148 18.83 -9.51 7.72
#